data_AF-A0A2S2NGA5-F1
#
_entry.id   AF-A0A2S2NGA5-F1
#
_cell.length_a   1.000
_cell.length_b   1.000
_cell.length_c   1.000
_cell.angle_alpha   90.00
_cell.angle_beta   90.00
_cell.angle_gamma   90.00
#
_symmetry.space_group_name_H-M   'P 1'
#
loop_
_entity.id
_entity.type
_entity.pdbx_description
1 polymer ?
#
loop_
_entity_poly.entity_id
_entity_poly.type
_entity_poly.pdbx_seq_one_letter_code
_entity_poly.pdbx_strand_id
1 'polypeptide(L)'
;DNSGTSTTIEKKRRNITPKEKLSRKRTKNTSEWIDTKAKRLCNLGLEHTNRIGKTTNEKQMCTPCKCRMKCSEKISEEMRKELFGYFWSLGDKNRQWDFIARYVKTFDKKVSTNSSS
;
A
#
# COMPACT_ATOMS: atom_id res chain seq x y z
N ASP A 1 -17.19 33.98 -43.51
CA ASP A 1 -17.86 32.79 -42.96
C ASP A 1 -17.57 32.65 -41.48
N ASN A 2 -18.62 32.65 -40.67
CA ASN A 2 -18.56 32.67 -39.22
C ASN A 2 -19.12 31.33 -38.69
N SER A 3 -18.23 30.44 -38.25
CA SER A 3 -18.61 29.11 -37.74
C SER A 3 -17.99 28.90 -36.36
N GLY A 4 -18.56 29.58 -35.36
CA GLY A 4 -18.28 29.33 -33.95
C GLY A 4 -19.06 28.10 -33.47
N THR A 5 -18.36 27.02 -33.15
CA THR A 5 -18.96 25.82 -32.55
C THR A 5 -19.20 26.05 -31.06
N SER A 6 -20.43 26.43 -30.73
CA SER A 6 -20.92 26.54 -29.34
C SER A 6 -21.06 25.14 -28.74
N THR A 7 -20.09 24.72 -27.92
CA THR A 7 -20.15 23.43 -27.19
C THR A 7 -20.96 23.63 -25.91
N THR A 8 -22.26 23.30 -25.98
CA THR A 8 -23.17 23.30 -24.83
C THR A 8 -22.75 22.23 -23.83
N ILE A 9 -22.12 22.63 -22.72
CA ILE A 9 -21.84 21.71 -21.60
C ILE A 9 -23.17 21.40 -20.91
N GLU A 10 -23.77 20.27 -21.27
CA GLU A 10 -24.98 19.76 -20.61
C GLU A 10 -24.70 19.45 -19.14
N LYS A 11 -25.33 20.22 -18.23
CA LYS A 11 -25.26 19.97 -16.79
C LYS A 11 -26.11 18.74 -16.45
N LYS A 12 -25.46 17.57 -16.35
CA LYS A 12 -26.09 16.32 -15.89
C LYS A 12 -26.69 16.51 -14.48
N ARG A 13 -28.02 16.57 -14.38
CA ARG A 13 -28.73 16.62 -13.10
C ARG A 13 -28.55 15.28 -12.37
N ARG A 14 -28.29 15.34 -11.06
CA ARG A 14 -28.16 14.15 -10.21
C ARG A 14 -29.54 13.53 -10.00
N ASN A 15 -29.74 12.28 -10.42
CA ASN A 15 -30.94 11.52 -10.09
C ASN A 15 -30.89 11.16 -8.60
N ILE A 16 -31.69 11.84 -7.79
CA ILE A 16 -31.82 11.59 -6.36
C ILE A 16 -32.79 10.42 -6.20
N THR A 17 -32.28 9.24 -5.83
CA THR A 17 -33.12 8.12 -5.42
C THR A 17 -33.65 8.34 -3.99
N PRO A 18 -34.86 7.88 -3.64
CA PRO A 18 -35.55 8.29 -2.40
C PRO A 18 -34.93 7.79 -1.08
N LYS A 19 -33.77 7.13 -1.11
CA LYS A 19 -33.23 6.38 0.04
C LYS A 19 -32.18 7.11 0.86
N GLU A 20 -31.58 8.19 0.34
CA GLU A 20 -30.64 8.99 1.10
C GLU A 20 -31.39 10.12 1.82
N LYS A 21 -31.49 10.05 3.16
CA LYS A 21 -31.99 11.17 3.95
C LYS A 21 -31.12 12.40 3.65
N LEU A 22 -31.66 13.33 2.87
CA LEU A 22 -31.00 14.56 2.48
C LEU A 22 -30.80 15.42 3.74
N SER A 23 -29.61 15.32 4.34
CA SER A 23 -29.17 16.20 5.41
C SER A 23 -28.58 17.48 4.81
N ARG A 24 -28.78 18.63 5.47
CA ARG A 24 -28.10 19.89 5.11
C ARG A 24 -26.57 19.76 5.19
N LYS A 25 -26.05 18.94 6.11
CA LYS A 25 -24.61 18.68 6.23
C LYS A 25 -24.19 17.61 5.24
N ARG A 26 -23.09 17.86 4.52
CA ARG A 26 -22.43 16.91 3.63
C ARG A 26 -21.91 15.70 4.43
N THR A 27 -22.15 14.49 3.93
CA THR A 27 -21.59 13.26 4.49
C THR A 27 -20.07 13.27 4.41
N LYS A 28 -19.39 13.03 5.54
CA LYS A 28 -17.93 12.95 5.62
C LYS A 28 -17.48 11.54 5.23
N ASN A 29 -17.25 11.30 3.94
CA ASN A 29 -16.74 10.02 3.46
C ASN A 29 -15.21 9.96 3.58
N THR A 30 -14.71 9.72 4.80
CA THR A 30 -13.26 9.74 5.09
C THR A 30 -12.50 8.65 4.36
N SER A 31 -13.11 7.51 4.09
CA SER A 31 -12.45 6.41 3.34
C SER A 31 -12.17 6.76 1.89
N GLU A 32 -12.97 7.63 1.29
CA GLU A 32 -12.76 8.11 -0.09
C GLU A 32 -11.85 9.33 -0.17
N TRP A 33 -11.34 9.83 0.96
CA TRP A 33 -10.30 10.85 0.93
C TRP A 33 -9.05 10.28 0.27
N ILE A 34 -8.49 11.03 -0.70
CA ILE A 34 -7.36 10.59 -1.52
C ILE A 34 -6.22 10.04 -0.63
N ASP A 35 -5.87 10.75 0.44
CA ASP A 35 -4.80 10.34 1.35
C ASP A 35 -5.15 9.08 2.14
N THR A 36 -6.38 8.97 2.64
CA THR A 36 -6.83 7.80 3.39
C THR A 36 -6.87 6.55 2.50
N LYS A 37 -7.38 6.69 1.28
CA LYS A 37 -7.42 5.63 0.27
C LYS A 37 -6.01 5.23 -0.17
N ALA A 38 -5.17 6.20 -0.51
CA ALA A 38 -3.79 5.97 -0.90
C ALA A 38 -2.99 5.30 0.22
N LYS A 39 -3.17 5.73 1.47
CA LYS A 39 -2.52 5.12 2.63
C LYS A 39 -2.94 3.67 2.84
N ARG A 40 -4.24 3.37 2.72
CA ARG A 40 -4.77 2.00 2.80
C ARG A 40 -4.19 1.12 1.70
N LEU A 41 -4.22 1.58 0.44
CA LEU A 41 -3.69 0.84 -0.71
C LEU A 41 -2.17 0.61 -0.57
N CYS A 42 -1.43 1.63 -0.15
CA CYS A 42 0.00 1.54 0.15
C CYS A 42 0.31 0.47 1.20
N ASN A 43 -0.44 0.44 2.30
CA ASN A 43 -0.25 -0.59 3.35
C ASN A 43 -0.62 -2.01 2.86
N LEU A 44 -1.54 -2.13 1.89
CA LEU A 44 -1.90 -3.40 1.23
C LEU A 44 -0.92 -3.79 0.11
N GLY A 45 0.08 -2.95 -0.18
CA GLY A 45 1.01 -3.19 -1.29
C GLY A 45 0.36 -3.03 -2.67
N LEU A 46 -0.80 -2.39 -2.77
CA LEU A 46 -1.54 -2.20 -4.02
C LEU A 46 -1.14 -0.89 -4.72
N GLU A 47 -1.47 -0.81 -6.01
CA GLU A 47 -1.31 0.40 -6.79
C GLU A 47 -2.09 1.55 -6.14
N HIS A 48 -1.48 2.74 -6.08
CA HIS A 48 -2.15 3.92 -5.55
C HIS A 48 -1.66 5.22 -6.19
N THR A 49 -2.55 6.20 -6.21
CA THR A 49 -2.28 7.57 -6.68
C THR A 49 -2.12 8.51 -5.50
N ASN A 50 -1.13 9.40 -5.57
CA ASN A 50 -0.96 10.46 -4.58
C ASN A 50 -1.77 11.72 -4.96
N ARG A 51 -1.79 12.73 -4.08
CA ARG A 51 -2.49 14.02 -4.34
C ARG A 51 -1.98 14.77 -5.58
N ILE A 52 -0.75 14.51 -5.99
CA ILE A 52 -0.11 15.11 -7.17
C ILE A 52 -0.54 14.38 -8.45
N GLY A 53 -1.22 13.24 -8.35
CA GLY A 53 -1.65 12.41 -9.48
C GLY A 53 -0.60 11.40 -9.94
N LYS A 54 0.51 11.24 -9.21
CA LYS A 54 1.52 10.22 -9.50
C LYS A 54 1.04 8.84 -9.02
N THR A 55 0.96 7.90 -9.94
CA THR A 55 0.67 6.49 -9.65
C THR A 55 1.94 5.76 -9.23
N THR A 56 1.83 4.96 -8.15
CA THR A 56 2.84 4.01 -7.72
C THR A 56 2.29 2.62 -7.90
N ASN A 57 2.96 1.79 -8.70
CA ASN A 57 2.54 0.42 -9.00
C ASN A 57 2.46 -0.44 -7.73
N GLU A 58 1.64 -1.49 -7.82
CA GLU A 58 1.57 -2.53 -6.79
C GLU A 58 2.93 -3.22 -6.56
N LYS A 59 3.09 -3.76 -5.35
CA LYS A 59 4.26 -4.52 -4.94
C LYS A 59 4.23 -5.88 -5.62
N GLN A 60 5.40 -6.30 -6.10
CA GLN A 60 5.60 -7.60 -6.73
C GLN A 60 6.70 -8.35 -5.99
N MET A 61 6.61 -9.68 -5.99
CA MET A 61 7.66 -10.53 -5.41
C MET A 61 8.93 -10.39 -6.24
N CYS A 62 10.02 -9.98 -5.60
CA CYS A 62 11.31 -9.83 -6.28
C CYS A 62 12.01 -11.17 -6.49
N THR A 63 13.04 -11.17 -7.34
CA THR A 63 13.92 -12.33 -7.55
C THR A 63 14.54 -12.83 -6.22
N PRO A 64 14.88 -14.13 -6.13
CA PRO A 64 15.54 -14.67 -4.95
C PRO A 64 16.84 -13.92 -4.63
N CYS A 65 17.13 -13.72 -3.35
CA CYS A 65 18.36 -13.06 -2.94
C CYS A 65 19.57 -14.00 -3.12
N LYS A 66 20.69 -13.43 -3.57
CA LYS A 66 21.98 -14.13 -3.69
C LYS A 66 22.85 -13.89 -2.45
N CYS A 67 22.44 -14.42 -1.29
CA CYS A 67 23.12 -14.18 -0.01
C CYS A 67 23.86 -15.43 0.51
N ARG A 68 24.83 -15.23 1.42
CA ARG A 68 25.62 -16.31 2.06
C ARG A 68 24.76 -17.37 2.76
N MET A 69 23.55 -17.00 3.18
CA MET A 69 22.61 -17.90 3.85
C MET A 69 21.88 -18.84 2.90
N LYS A 70 22.08 -18.71 1.57
CA LYS A 70 21.49 -19.56 0.54
C LYS A 70 19.96 -19.63 0.64
N CYS A 71 19.30 -18.48 0.88
CA CYS A 71 17.85 -18.45 1.11
C CYS A 71 17.06 -19.05 -0.06
N SER A 72 17.52 -18.90 -1.31
CA SER A 72 16.90 -19.48 -2.50
C SER A 72 16.91 -21.02 -2.53
N GLU A 73 17.86 -21.66 -1.84
CA GLU A 73 17.91 -23.13 -1.71
C GLU A 73 17.01 -23.62 -0.58
N LYS A 74 16.71 -22.75 0.39
CA LYS A 74 15.97 -23.10 1.62
C LYS A 74 14.48 -22.75 1.54
N ILE A 75 14.13 -21.77 0.73
CA ILE A 75 12.76 -21.25 0.61
C ILE A 75 12.37 -21.33 -0.87
N SER A 76 11.41 -22.20 -1.18
CA SER A 76 10.85 -22.34 -2.52
C SER A 76 10.17 -21.04 -2.98
N GLU A 77 10.02 -20.90 -4.29
CA GLU A 77 9.38 -19.73 -4.89
C GLU A 77 7.90 -19.60 -4.46
N GLU A 78 7.21 -20.73 -4.28
CA GLU A 78 5.83 -20.81 -3.80
C GLU A 78 5.72 -20.24 -2.38
N MET A 79 6.58 -20.70 -1.46
CA MET A 79 6.59 -20.18 -0.08
C MET A 79 6.91 -18.68 -0.06
N ARG A 80 7.80 -18.20 -0.93
CA ARG A 80 8.10 -16.76 -1.04
C ARG A 80 6.85 -15.96 -1.43
N LYS A 81 6.09 -16.44 -2.42
CA LYS A 81 4.85 -15.80 -2.88
C LYS A 81 3.75 -15.85 -1.82
N GLU A 82 3.62 -16.96 -1.10
CA GLU A 82 2.67 -17.11 0.01
C GLU A 82 2.99 -16.13 1.15
N LEU A 83 4.26 -16.09 1.60
CA LEU A 83 4.70 -15.16 2.63
C LEU A 83 4.52 -13.70 2.20
N PHE A 84 4.81 -13.39 0.94
CA PHE A 84 4.60 -12.07 0.36
C PHE A 84 3.13 -11.67 0.38
N GLY A 85 2.25 -12.53 -0.11
CA GLY A 85 0.80 -12.30 -0.11
C GLY A 85 0.25 -12.13 1.30
N TYR A 86 0.64 -13.01 2.22
CA TYR A 86 0.24 -12.92 3.62
C TYR A 86 0.70 -11.60 4.26
N PHE A 87 1.98 -11.23 4.10
CA PHE A 87 2.52 -9.99 4.65
C PHE A 87 1.74 -8.75 4.20
N TRP A 88 1.46 -8.61 2.91
CA TRP A 88 0.72 -7.46 2.38
C TRP A 88 -0.78 -7.51 2.70
N SER A 89 -1.37 -8.70 2.83
CA SER A 89 -2.77 -8.87 3.23
C SER A 89 -3.09 -8.30 4.62
N LEU A 90 -2.08 -8.14 5.49
CA LEU A 90 -2.24 -7.54 6.81
C LEU A 90 -2.76 -6.10 6.74
N GLY A 91 -2.45 -5.35 5.67
CA GLY A 91 -2.99 -4.01 5.40
C GLY A 91 -2.66 -2.94 6.44
N ASP A 92 -1.81 -3.26 7.42
CA ASP A 92 -1.44 -2.40 8.53
C ASP A 92 0.07 -2.50 8.79
N LYS A 93 0.72 -1.34 8.88
CA LYS A 93 2.18 -1.28 9.04
C LYS A 93 2.62 -1.86 10.38
N ASN A 94 1.91 -1.63 11.47
CA ASN A 94 2.33 -2.18 12.76
C ASN A 94 2.20 -3.71 12.77
N ARG A 95 1.11 -4.24 12.22
CA ARG A 95 0.93 -5.70 12.08
C ARG A 95 2.01 -6.35 11.21
N GLN A 96 2.42 -5.67 10.15
CA GLN A 96 3.54 -6.11 9.30
C GLN A 96 4.86 -6.20 10.10
N TRP A 97 5.11 -5.23 10.98
CA TRP A 97 6.30 -5.23 11.84
C TRP A 97 6.22 -6.32 12.90
N ASP A 98 5.05 -6.50 13.53
CA ASP A 98 4.80 -7.57 14.50
C ASP A 98 5.03 -8.95 13.87
N PHE A 99 4.57 -9.13 12.63
CA PHE A 99 4.80 -10.36 11.88
C PHE A 99 6.30 -10.65 11.73
N ILE A 100 7.09 -9.67 11.27
CA ILE A 100 8.54 -9.84 11.14
C ILE A 100 9.18 -10.13 12.51
N ALA A 101 8.84 -9.33 13.53
CA ALA A 101 9.43 -9.44 14.87
C ALA A 101 9.26 -10.84 15.49
N ARG A 102 8.12 -11.49 15.24
CA ARG A 102 7.86 -12.87 15.73
C ARG A 102 8.84 -13.91 15.20
N TYR A 103 9.46 -13.69 14.05
CA TYR A 103 10.37 -14.63 13.40
C TYR A 103 11.83 -14.19 13.39
N VAL A 104 12.16 -13.06 14.04
CA VAL A 104 13.53 -12.56 14.16
C VAL A 104 14.15 -13.04 15.48
N LYS A 105 15.40 -13.48 15.40
CA LYS A 105 16.24 -13.77 16.58
C LYS A 105 17.33 -12.71 16.67
N THR A 106 17.46 -12.08 17.84
CA THR A 106 18.52 -11.12 18.14
C THR A 106 19.67 -11.82 18.85
N PHE A 107 20.91 -11.44 18.52
CA PHE A 107 22.11 -11.94 19.17
C PHE A 107 22.95 -10.76 19.63
N ASP A 108 23.47 -10.82 20.86
CA ASP A 108 24.34 -9.79 21.38
C ASP A 108 25.65 -9.75 20.58
N LYS A 109 26.04 -8.56 20.13
CA LYS A 109 27.31 -8.37 19.44
C LYS A 109 28.43 -8.52 20.45
N LYS A 110 29.32 -9.48 20.23
CA LYS A 110 30.57 -9.61 21.01
C LYS A 110 31.48 -8.43 20.67
N VAL A 111 31.71 -7.52 21.61
CA VAL A 111 32.63 -6.40 21.46
C VAL A 111 34.05 -6.88 21.77
N SER A 112 35.00 -6.73 20.83
CA SER A 112 36.42 -6.95 21.10
C SER A 112 36.99 -5.69 21.74
N THR A 113 37.13 -5.67 23.06
CA THR A 113 37.94 -4.64 23.72
C THR A 113 39.41 -4.98 23.45
N ASN A 114 40.06 -4.23 22.56
CA ASN A 114 41.52 -4.20 22.53
C ASN A 114 41.97 -3.43 23.78
N SER A 115 42.19 -4.17 24.86
CA SER A 115 42.85 -3.63 26.05
C SER A 115 44.32 -3.43 25.70
N SER A 116 44.70 -2.21 25.34
CA SER A 116 46.09 -1.80 25.21
C SER A 116 46.69 -1.75 26.62
N SER A 117 47.56 -2.72 26.94
CA SER A 117 48.46 -2.69 28.09
C SER A 117 49.57 -1.67 27.90
#